data_AF-C9R7S4-F1
#
_entry.id   AF-C9R7S4-F1
#
_cell.length_a   1.000
_cell.length_b   1.000
_cell.length_c   1.000
_cell.angle_alpha   90.00
_cell.angle_beta   90.00
_cell.angle_gamma   90.00
#
_symmetry.space_group_name_H-M   'P 1'
#
loop_
_entity.id
_entity.type
_entity.pdbx_description
1 polymer ?
#
loop_
_entity_poly.entity_id
_entity_poly.type
_entity_poly.pdbx_seq_one_letter_code
_entity_poly.pdbx_strand_id
1 'polypeptide(L)'
;MTSTFKPEADLLVRAALQEKDLAGALRKAAEVACRLFGLPKIYFAQAIGRRLHHLTYYGEETYLPAVKEPLGHNLYVFLEGAEQLDEEKKTVLLAALREVVELYADKGREAL
;
A
#
# COMPACT_ATOMS: atom_id res chain seq x y z
N MET A 1 -8.07 -14.22 -12.30
CA MET A 1 -7.21 -15.11 -11.48
C MET A 1 -7.62 -14.87 -10.03
N THR A 2 -8.15 -15.87 -9.33
CA THR A 2 -8.51 -15.74 -7.91
C THR A 2 -7.24 -15.94 -7.08
N SER A 3 -6.59 -14.84 -6.70
CA SER A 3 -5.54 -14.90 -5.67
C SER A 3 -6.19 -15.28 -4.35
N THR A 4 -5.83 -16.44 -3.80
CA THR A 4 -6.19 -16.81 -2.42
C THR A 4 -5.27 -16.06 -1.48
N PHE A 5 -5.61 -14.84 -1.10
CA PHE A 5 -4.87 -14.13 -0.07
C PHE A 5 -5.23 -14.66 1.31
N LYS A 6 -4.35 -14.41 2.29
CA LYS A 6 -4.73 -14.51 3.70
C LYS A 6 -5.86 -13.52 3.99
N PRO A 7 -6.76 -13.79 4.96
CA PRO A 7 -7.94 -12.98 5.24
C PRO A 7 -7.66 -11.48 5.44
N GLU A 8 -6.50 -11.14 5.99
CA GLU A 8 -6.06 -9.77 6.24
C GLU A 8 -5.82 -8.98 4.94
N ALA A 9 -5.18 -9.62 3.96
CA ALA A 9 -4.92 -9.03 2.65
C ALA A 9 -6.21 -8.87 1.84
N ASP A 10 -7.10 -9.87 1.90
CA ASP A 10 -8.43 -9.80 1.28
C ASP A 10 -9.24 -8.60 1.82
N LEU A 11 -9.23 -8.39 3.14
CA LEU A 11 -9.92 -7.27 3.78
C LEU A 11 -9.34 -5.92 3.35
N LEU A 12 -8.01 -5.82 3.28
CA LEU A 12 -7.32 -4.61 2.84
C LEU A 12 -7.71 -4.23 1.41
N VAL A 13 -7.63 -5.19 0.47
CA VAL A 13 -7.95 -4.94 -0.95
C VAL A 13 -9.41 -4.53 -1.09
N ARG A 14 -10.34 -5.26 -0.45
CA ARG A 14 -11.77 -4.92 -0.50
C ARG A 14 -12.07 -3.54 0.06
N ALA A 15 -11.44 -3.15 1.17
CA ALA A 15 -11.63 -1.82 1.75
C ALA A 15 -11.09 -0.72 0.81
N ALA A 16 -9.92 -0.92 0.22
CA ALA A 16 -9.32 0.05 -0.71
C ALA A 16 -10.13 0.22 -2.01
N LEU A 17 -10.80 -0.84 -2.49
CA LEU A 17 -11.61 -0.80 -3.71
C LEU A 17 -12.95 -0.05 -3.57
N GLN A 18 -13.34 0.33 -2.34
CA GLN A 18 -14.52 1.18 -2.10
C GLN A 18 -14.24 2.66 -2.38
N GLU A 19 -12.96 3.04 -2.47
CA GLU A 19 -12.55 4.41 -2.73
C GLU A 19 -12.73 4.78 -4.21
N LYS A 20 -12.79 6.08 -4.51
CA LYS A 20 -13.05 6.56 -5.87
C LYS A 20 -11.79 6.71 -6.71
N ASP A 21 -10.66 6.97 -6.06
CA ASP A 21 -9.39 7.24 -6.68
C ASP A 21 -8.25 6.49 -5.97
N LEU A 22 -7.09 6.45 -6.62
CA LEU A 22 -5.92 5.73 -6.12
C LEU A 22 -5.42 6.29 -4.78
N ALA A 23 -5.46 7.61 -4.57
CA ALA A 23 -4.95 8.21 -3.35
C ALA A 23 -5.83 7.85 -2.13
N GLY A 24 -7.15 7.87 -2.30
CA GLY A 24 -8.11 7.35 -1.33
C GLY A 24 -7.88 5.87 -1.05
N ALA A 25 -7.77 5.05 -2.11
CA ALA A 25 -7.55 3.61 -1.99
C ALA A 25 -6.27 3.26 -1.22
N LEU A 26 -5.15 3.92 -1.53
CA LEU A 26 -3.88 3.74 -0.84
C LEU A 26 -3.94 4.20 0.62
N ARG A 27 -4.62 5.32 0.90
CA ARG A 27 -4.84 5.78 2.28
C ARG A 27 -5.63 4.76 3.08
N LYS A 28 -6.71 4.23 2.51
CA LYS A 28 -7.56 3.24 3.18
C LYS A 28 -6.82 1.92 3.37
N ALA A 29 -6.04 1.49 2.38
CA ALA A 29 -5.15 0.35 2.49
C ALA A 29 -4.14 0.51 3.62
N ALA A 30 -3.52 1.69 3.76
CA ALA A 30 -2.60 1.98 4.85
C ALA A 30 -3.29 1.99 6.23
N GLU A 31 -4.50 2.54 6.34
CA GLU A 31 -5.30 2.47 7.57
C GLU A 31 -5.52 1.01 8.02
N VAL A 32 -6.01 0.18 7.10
CA VAL A 32 -6.28 -1.23 7.38
C VAL A 32 -4.97 -1.97 7.67
N ALA A 33 -3.92 -1.71 6.90
CA ALA A 33 -2.62 -2.34 7.10
C ALA A 33 -2.00 -2.00 8.46
N CYS A 34 -1.99 -0.73 8.87
CA CYS A 34 -1.52 -0.32 10.20
C CYS A 34 -2.25 -1.07 11.32
N ARG A 35 -3.58 -1.23 11.20
CA ARG A 35 -4.39 -1.94 12.19
C ARG A 35 -4.13 -3.45 12.21
N LEU A 36 -4.03 -4.11 11.06
CA LEU A 36 -3.93 -5.57 10.96
C LEU A 36 -2.50 -6.09 11.15
N PHE A 37 -1.51 -5.32 10.68
CA PHE A 37 -0.11 -5.72 10.67
C PHE A 37 0.70 -5.05 11.80
N GLY A 38 0.12 -4.09 12.53
CA GLY A 38 0.76 -3.42 13.66
C GLY A 38 1.83 -2.40 13.25
N LEU A 39 1.79 -1.91 12.01
CA LEU A 39 2.72 -0.89 11.53
C LEU A 39 2.30 0.48 12.07
N PRO A 40 3.21 1.27 12.66
CA PRO A 40 2.90 2.60 13.17
C PRO A 40 2.50 3.59 12.07
N LYS A 41 3.14 3.50 10.89
CA LYS A 41 2.87 4.39 9.76
C LYS A 41 3.25 3.77 8.43
N ILE A 42 2.43 4.09 7.44
CA ILE A 42 2.65 3.73 6.05
C ILE A 42 2.41 4.97 5.20
N TYR A 43 3.33 5.27 4.29
CA TYR A 43 3.17 6.35 3.33
C TYR A 43 3.58 5.92 1.92
N PHE A 44 3.03 6.62 0.93
CA PHE A 44 3.24 6.30 -0.47
C PHE A 44 3.81 7.50 -1.21
N ALA A 45 4.68 7.21 -2.18
CA ALA A 45 5.20 8.22 -3.08
C ALA A 45 5.28 7.70 -4.51
N GLN A 46 5.10 8.60 -5.47
CA GLN A 46 5.34 8.35 -6.88
C GLN A 46 6.68 8.93 -7.31
N ALA A 47 7.46 8.17 -8.07
CA ALA A 47 8.65 8.68 -8.72
C ALA A 47 8.27 9.48 -9.97
N ILE A 48 8.70 10.74 -10.03
CA ILE A 48 8.65 11.60 -11.20
C ILE A 48 10.09 11.98 -11.54
N GLY A 49 10.64 11.32 -12.57
CA GLY A 49 12.07 11.37 -12.85
C GLY A 49 12.88 10.82 -11.67
N ARG A 50 13.71 11.66 -11.05
CA ARG A 50 14.55 11.30 -9.88
C ARG A 50 13.94 11.68 -8.53
N ARG A 51 12.77 12.34 -8.52
CA ARG A 51 12.13 12.85 -7.30
C ARG A 51 11.00 11.95 -6.87
N LEU A 52 10.83 11.78 -5.56
CA LEU A 52 9.69 11.09 -4.97
C LEU A 52 8.67 12.13 -4.50
N HIS A 53 7.47 12.06 -5.08
CA HIS A 53 6.35 12.92 -4.76
C HIS A 53 5.42 12.18 -3.81
N HIS A 54 5.26 12.70 -2.60
CA HIS A 54 4.35 12.15 -1.61
C HIS A 54 2.91 12.15 -2.15
N LEU A 55 2.21 11.02 -1.97
CA LEU A 55 0.81 10.87 -2.36
C LEU A 55 -0.11 10.93 -1.15
N THR A 56 0.07 10.01 -0.21
CA THR A 56 -0.81 9.85 0.95
C THR A 56 -0.12 9.01 2.02
N TYR A 57 -0.69 9.02 3.22
CA TYR A 57 -0.22 8.22 4.35
C TYR A 57 -1.34 7.90 5.33
N TYR A 58 -1.07 6.95 6.22
CA TYR A 58 -1.83 6.74 7.44
C TYR A 58 -0.86 6.38 8.58
N GLY A 59 -1.22 6.78 9.80
CA GLY A 59 -0.46 6.51 11.01
C GLY A 59 0.22 7.75 11.58
N GLU A 60 0.95 7.54 12.68
CA GLU A 60 1.65 8.59 13.40
C GLU A 60 3.13 8.59 13.04
N GLU A 61 3.74 9.76 12.97
CA GLU A 61 5.17 9.86 12.70
C GLU A 61 5.98 9.29 13.87
N THR A 62 6.91 8.39 13.54
CA THR A 62 7.79 7.77 14.52
C THR A 62 9.25 8.12 14.24
N TYR A 63 10.13 7.70 15.16
CA TYR A 63 11.59 7.74 14.93
C TYR A 63 12.12 6.45 14.30
N LEU A 64 11.23 5.53 13.88
CA LEU A 64 11.64 4.27 13.27
C LEU A 64 11.98 4.48 11.79
N PRO A 65 13.00 3.78 11.27
CA PRO A 65 13.34 3.87 9.86
C PRO A 65 12.21 3.28 8.99
N ALA A 66 11.96 3.91 7.85
CA ALA A 66 11.01 3.39 6.88
C ALA A 66 11.71 2.42 5.90
N VAL A 67 11.12 1.25 5.70
CA VAL A 67 11.53 0.33 4.64
C VAL A 67 10.80 0.70 3.35
N LYS A 68 11.55 1.05 2.31
CA LYS A 68 11.04 1.40 0.98
C LYS A 68 10.87 0.16 0.11
N GLU A 69 9.68 -0.03 -0.43
CA GLU A 69 9.35 -1.16 -1.30
C GLU A 69 8.65 -0.69 -2.58
N PRO A 70 8.98 -1.26 -3.76
CA PRO A 70 8.30 -0.94 -5.00
C PRO A 70 6.92 -1.61 -5.09
N LEU A 71 5.94 -0.85 -5.56
CA LEU A 71 4.57 -1.33 -5.83
C LEU A 71 4.23 -1.45 -7.32
N GLY A 72 5.12 -1.02 -8.23
CA GLY A 72 4.83 -0.93 -9.67
C GLY A 72 4.34 0.46 -10.09
N HIS A 73 4.26 0.74 -11.39
CA HIS A 73 3.79 2.03 -11.93
C HIS A 73 4.48 3.28 -11.34
N ASN A 74 5.79 3.18 -11.08
CA ASN A 74 6.60 4.21 -10.41
C ASN A 74 6.14 4.55 -8.98
N LEU A 75 5.34 3.69 -8.34
CA LEU A 75 4.89 3.86 -6.96
C LEU A 75 5.75 3.07 -5.98
N TYR A 76 5.94 3.67 -4.83
CA TYR A 76 6.66 3.11 -3.70
C TYR A 76 5.82 3.24 -2.44
N VAL A 77 5.90 2.20 -1.60
CA VAL A 77 5.43 2.25 -0.22
C VAL A 77 6.62 2.35 0.71
N PHE A 78 6.41 3.05 1.81
CA PHE A 78 7.33 3.18 2.90
C PHE A 78 6.65 2.69 4.16
N LEU A 79 7.22 1.66 4.79
CA LEU A 79 6.68 1.01 5.96
C LEU A 79 7.57 1.37 7.17
N GLU A 80 7.12 2.25 8.05
CA GLU A 80 7.83 2.55 9.30
C GLU A 80 7.63 1.39 10.29
N GLY A 81 8.70 0.98 10.99
CA GLY A 81 8.66 -0.12 11.96
C GLY A 81 8.54 -1.53 11.35
N ALA A 82 8.78 -1.65 10.03
CA ALA A 82 8.67 -2.92 9.32
C ALA A 82 9.73 -3.96 9.73
N GLU A 83 10.78 -3.59 10.46
CA GLU A 83 11.72 -4.55 11.05
C GLU A 83 11.05 -5.51 12.06
N GLN A 84 9.88 -5.15 12.57
CA GLN A 84 9.10 -5.96 13.52
C GLN A 84 8.12 -6.91 12.81
N LEU A 85 7.93 -6.75 11.49
CA LEU A 85 7.09 -7.65 10.70
C LEU A 85 7.87 -8.91 10.33
N ASP A 86 7.24 -10.06 10.53
CA ASP A 86 7.74 -11.29 9.92
C ASP A 86 7.69 -11.20 8.38
N GLU A 87 8.61 -11.93 7.73
CA GLU A 87 8.80 -11.86 6.27
C GLU A 87 7.55 -12.31 5.51
N GLU A 88 6.79 -13.26 6.06
CA GLU A 88 5.56 -13.76 5.46
C GLU A 88 4.47 -12.66 5.45
N LYS A 89 4.23 -11.99 6.58
CA LYS A 89 3.30 -10.86 6.68
C LYS A 89 3.70 -9.72 5.78
N LYS A 90 5.00 -9.39 5.71
CA LYS A 90 5.49 -8.35 4.81
C LYS A 90 5.19 -8.71 3.35
N THR A 91 5.42 -9.96 2.97
CA THR A 91 5.12 -10.46 1.62
C THR A 91 3.62 -10.37 1.30
N VAL A 92 2.77 -10.79 2.24
CA VAL A 92 1.30 -10.71 2.09
C VAL A 92 0.84 -9.26 1.96
N LEU A 93 1.34 -8.35 2.80
CA LEU A 93 1.01 -6.92 2.73
C LEU A 93 1.41 -6.31 1.38
N LEU A 94 2.64 -6.56 0.93
CA LEU A 94 3.13 -6.00 -0.34
C LEU A 94 2.36 -6.56 -1.54
N ALA A 95 1.99 -7.84 -1.52
CA ALA A 95 1.19 -8.42 -2.58
C ALA A 95 -0.20 -7.77 -2.66
N ALA A 96 -0.85 -7.54 -1.52
CA ALA A 96 -2.16 -6.87 -1.45
C ALA A 96 -2.08 -5.40 -1.93
N LEU A 97 -1.05 -4.66 -1.51
CA LEU A 97 -0.84 -3.28 -1.95
C LEU A 97 -0.56 -3.18 -3.46
N ARG A 98 0.20 -4.13 -4.02
CA ARG A 98 0.44 -4.21 -5.47
C ARG A 98 -0.85 -4.48 -6.23
N GLU A 99 -1.70 -5.37 -5.74
CA GLU A 99 -2.99 -5.63 -6.36
C GLU A 99 -3.90 -4.39 -6.38
N VAL A 100 -3.96 -3.64 -5.27
CA VAL A 100 -4.69 -2.35 -5.24
C VAL A 100 -4.15 -1.41 -6.32
N VAL A 101 -2.84 -1.29 -6.44
CA VAL A 101 -2.20 -0.44 -7.46
C VAL A 101 -2.58 -0.89 -8.87
N GLU A 102 -2.48 -2.19 -9.19
CA GLU A 102 -2.83 -2.70 -10.52
C GLU A 102 -4.30 -2.46 -10.88
N LEU A 103 -5.22 -2.73 -9.95
CA LEU A 103 -6.66 -2.55 -10.20
C LEU A 103 -7.03 -1.09 -10.51
N TYR A 104 -6.35 -0.12 -9.90
CA TYR A 104 -6.58 1.30 -10.22
C TYR A 104 -5.79 1.78 -11.45
N ALA A 105 -4.64 1.16 -11.75
CA ALA A 105 -3.92 1.42 -12.98
C ALA A 105 -4.73 0.97 -14.22
N ASP A 106 -5.46 -0.14 -14.11
CA ASP A 106 -6.34 -0.63 -15.17
C ASP A 106 -7.61 0.23 -15.34
N LYS A 107 -8.25 0.64 -14.23
CA LYS A 107 -9.39 1.60 -14.27
C LYS A 107 -9.04 2.91 -14.98
N GLY A 108 -7.80 3.39 -14.82
CA GLY A 108 -7.32 4.60 -15.50
C GLY A 108 -7.12 4.41 -17.01
N ARG A 109 -6.93 3.17 -17.49
CA ARG A 109 -6.79 2.84 -18.92
C ARG A 109 -8.12 2.62 -19.62
N GLU A 110 -9.15 2.13 -18.92
CA GLU A 110 -10.50 1.95 -19.49
C GLU A 110 -11.27 3.27 -19.67
N ALA A 111 -10.83 4.35 -19.04
CA ALA A 111 -11.44 5.69 -19.14
C ALA A 111 -10.88 6.55 -20.29
N LEU A 112 -9.99 6.00 -21.13
CA LEU A 112 -9.35 6.65 -22.29
C LEU A 112 -9.79 5.96 -23.59
#